data_AF-A0A938MSK1-F1
#
_entry.id   AF-A0A938MSK1-F1
#
_cell.length_a   1.000
_cell.length_b   1.000
_cell.length_c   1.000
_cell.angle_alpha   90.00
_cell.angle_beta   90.00
_cell.angle_gamma   90.00
#
_symmetry.space_group_name_H-M   'P 1'
#
loop_
_entity.id
_entity.type
_entity.pdbx_description
1 polymer ?
#
loop_
_entity_poly.entity_id
_entity_poly.type
_entity_poly.pdbx_seq_one_letter_code
_entity_poly.pdbx_strand_id
1 'polypeptide(L)'
;MPRIIRGLEDQRRRLYPDLVAELVGELREGRPFGQPLIHEQRFPETNAVRTTIIWDKWASIADDERVATILQAYEEAEGREFRDRIALAMGLTVPEAYDSGLLPIQIVTALRNTDSVTPEQCRQAMIDAGASVVSGPDHPILRFATLDEAERTVRRLTELLPDSEQVWVITQEVSRIPD
;
A
#
# COMPACT_ATOMS: atom_id res chain seq x y z
N MET A 1 -35.63 -2.40 20.27
CA MET A 1 -35.47 -1.22 19.38
C MET A 1 -34.97 -1.69 18.03
N PRO A 2 -35.67 -1.43 16.92
CA PRO A 2 -35.20 -1.81 15.59
C PRO A 2 -34.07 -0.87 15.15
N ARG A 3 -32.89 -1.44 14.83
CA ARG A 3 -31.79 -0.69 14.21
C ARG A 3 -32.15 -0.46 12.74
N ILE A 4 -32.35 0.80 12.36
CA ILE A 4 -32.65 1.19 10.98
C ILE A 4 -31.36 1.07 10.17
N ILE A 5 -31.28 0.06 9.30
CA ILE A 5 -30.23 -0.07 8.28
C ILE A 5 -30.62 0.87 7.12
N ARG A 6 -30.40 2.18 7.29
CA ARG A 6 -30.71 3.19 6.25
C ARG A 6 -29.51 3.61 5.39
N GLY A 7 -28.32 3.04 5.62
CA GLY A 7 -27.06 3.54 5.02
C GLY A 7 -26.57 2.84 3.75
N LEU A 8 -27.05 1.63 3.44
CA LEU A 8 -26.47 0.81 2.36
C LEU A 8 -26.78 1.33 0.94
N GLU A 9 -27.92 2.00 0.75
CA GLU A 9 -28.30 2.51 -0.58
C GLU A 9 -27.64 3.85 -0.93
N ASP A 10 -27.41 4.73 0.06
CA ASP A 10 -26.66 5.98 -0.16
C ASP A 10 -25.15 5.73 -0.35
N GLN A 11 -24.59 4.68 0.23
CA GLN A 11 -23.19 4.27 0.01
C GLN A 11 -22.91 3.90 -1.45
N ARG A 12 -23.89 3.37 -2.19
CA ARG A 12 -23.73 3.03 -3.62
C ARG A 12 -23.57 4.25 -4.53
N ARG A 13 -23.82 5.48 -4.05
CA ARG A 13 -23.73 6.71 -4.85
C ARG A 13 -22.38 7.43 -4.75
N ARG A 14 -21.48 7.01 -3.86
CA ARG A 14 -20.15 7.61 -3.66
C ARG A 14 -19.03 6.61 -3.89
N LEU A 15 -19.15 5.86 -4.98
CA LEU A 15 -18.14 4.90 -5.38
C LEU A 15 -17.25 5.57 -6.43
N TYR A 16 -15.94 5.38 -6.32
CA TYR A 16 -14.95 5.87 -7.27
C TYR A 16 -14.74 4.77 -8.33
N PRO A 17 -15.50 4.74 -9.44
CA PRO A 17 -15.55 3.59 -10.34
C PRO A 17 -14.18 3.27 -10.94
N ASP A 18 -13.39 4.30 -11.26
CA ASP A 18 -12.03 4.14 -11.79
C ASP A 18 -11.13 3.44 -10.77
N LEU A 19 -11.26 3.81 -9.50
CA LEU A 19 -10.43 3.27 -8.42
C LEU A 19 -10.82 1.84 -8.04
N VAL A 20 -12.12 1.52 -8.12
CA VAL A 20 -12.61 0.14 -8.03
C VAL A 20 -12.02 -0.69 -9.15
N ALA A 21 -12.13 -0.23 -10.41
CA ALA A 21 -11.64 -0.97 -11.56
C ALA A 21 -10.13 -1.23 -11.49
N GLU A 22 -9.35 -0.22 -11.07
CA GLU A 22 -7.93 -0.37 -10.83
C GLU A 22 -7.63 -1.39 -9.72
N LEU A 23 -8.28 -1.28 -8.55
CA LEU A 23 -8.07 -2.23 -7.45
C LEU A 23 -8.48 -3.67 -7.83
N VAL A 24 -9.55 -3.84 -8.61
CA VAL A 24 -9.95 -5.15 -9.16
C VAL A 24 -8.85 -5.72 -10.05
N GLY A 25 -8.23 -4.88 -10.87
CA GLY A 25 -7.07 -5.28 -11.68
C GLY A 25 -5.92 -5.79 -10.80
N GLU A 26 -5.56 -5.03 -9.77
CA GLU A 26 -4.48 -5.38 -8.84
C GLU A 26 -4.79 -6.67 -8.05
N LEU A 27 -6.02 -6.86 -7.59
CA LEU A 27 -6.46 -8.08 -6.91
C LEU A 27 -6.35 -9.32 -7.80
N ARG A 28 -6.62 -9.20 -9.10
CA ARG A 28 -6.55 -10.31 -10.06
C ARG A 28 -5.13 -10.60 -10.54
N GLU A 29 -4.32 -9.57 -10.73
CA GLU A 29 -2.93 -9.70 -11.18
C GLU A 29 -2.00 -10.16 -10.05
N GLY A 30 -2.30 -9.76 -8.80
CA GLY A 30 -1.50 -10.09 -7.63
C GLY A 30 -0.08 -9.53 -7.72
N ARG A 31 0.07 -8.25 -8.06
CA ARG A 31 1.39 -7.65 -8.23
C ARG A 31 2.21 -7.75 -6.94
N PRO A 32 3.45 -8.26 -6.99
CA PRO A 32 4.24 -8.50 -5.79
C PRO A 32 4.94 -7.25 -5.24
N PHE A 33 4.85 -6.10 -5.93
CA PHE A 33 5.52 -4.86 -5.57
C PHE A 33 4.74 -3.64 -6.07
N GLY A 34 5.14 -2.48 -5.58
CA GLY A 34 4.50 -1.21 -5.89
C GLY A 34 3.25 -0.96 -5.05
N GLN A 35 2.43 -0.03 -5.49
CA GLN A 35 1.14 0.25 -4.86
C GLN A 35 0.01 -0.19 -5.80
N PRO A 36 -1.11 -0.72 -5.27
CA PRO A 36 -1.40 -0.93 -3.85
C PRO A 36 -0.67 -2.13 -3.23
N LEU A 37 -0.30 -2.03 -1.95
CA LEU A 37 0.11 -3.20 -1.16
C LEU A 37 -1.14 -3.81 -0.50
N ILE A 38 -1.37 -5.11 -0.72
CA ILE A 38 -2.57 -5.80 -0.25
C ILE A 38 -2.16 -6.86 0.78
N HIS A 39 -2.64 -6.69 2.01
CA HIS A 39 -2.40 -7.63 3.10
C HIS A 39 -3.71 -8.27 3.55
N GLU A 40 -3.83 -9.57 3.31
CA GLU A 40 -4.96 -10.38 3.76
C GLU A 40 -4.58 -11.27 4.93
N GLN A 41 -5.30 -11.13 6.03
CA GLN A 41 -5.22 -12.03 7.17
C GLN A 41 -6.50 -12.87 7.24
N ARG A 42 -6.36 -14.19 7.10
CA ARG A 42 -7.47 -15.14 7.20
C ARG A 42 -7.50 -15.76 8.59
N PHE A 43 -8.68 -15.82 9.19
CA PHE A 43 -8.92 -16.44 10.49
C PHE A 43 -9.57 -17.82 10.28
N PRO A 44 -8.83 -18.94 10.48
CA PRO A 44 -9.32 -20.27 10.11
C PRO A 44 -10.60 -20.70 10.85
N GLU A 45 -10.77 -20.28 12.10
CA GLU A 45 -11.89 -20.70 12.95
C GLU A 45 -13.23 -20.08 12.55
N THR A 46 -13.21 -18.83 12.08
CA THR A 46 -14.42 -18.08 11.70
C THR A 46 -14.57 -17.93 10.19
N ASN A 47 -13.56 -18.37 9.43
CA ASN A 47 -13.41 -18.13 8.01
C ASN A 47 -13.42 -16.64 7.60
N ALA A 48 -13.25 -15.73 8.58
CA ALA A 48 -13.25 -14.30 8.39
C ALA A 48 -11.94 -13.83 7.76
N VAL A 49 -12.02 -12.74 7.01
CA VAL A 49 -10.88 -12.09 6.37
C VAL A 49 -10.77 -10.66 6.88
N ARG A 50 -9.56 -10.27 7.31
CA ARG A 50 -9.18 -8.87 7.48
C ARG A 50 -8.32 -8.49 6.29
N THR A 51 -8.71 -7.43 5.58
CA THR A 51 -7.93 -6.88 4.47
C THR A 51 -7.42 -5.49 4.83
N THR A 52 -6.15 -5.24 4.53
CA THR A 52 -5.51 -3.92 4.63
C THR A 52 -4.92 -3.60 3.28
N ILE A 53 -5.35 -2.49 2.69
CA ILE A 53 -4.87 -2.02 1.39
C ILE A 53 -4.15 -0.70 1.60
N ILE A 54 -2.85 -0.70 1.30
CA ILE A 54 -2.00 0.48 1.41
C ILE A 54 -1.84 1.09 0.02
N TRP A 55 -2.42 2.27 -0.19
CA TRP A 55 -2.42 2.97 -1.47
C TRP A 55 -2.56 4.47 -1.30
N ASP A 56 -1.67 5.23 -1.90
CA ASP A 56 -1.66 6.70 -1.83
C ASP A 56 -2.83 7.36 -2.57
N LYS A 57 -3.48 6.64 -3.49
CA LYS A 57 -4.73 7.14 -4.11
C LYS A 57 -5.86 7.35 -3.10
N TRP A 58 -5.73 6.81 -1.88
CA TRP A 58 -6.65 7.08 -0.78
C TRP A 58 -6.52 8.48 -0.17
N ALA A 59 -5.46 9.23 -0.46
CA ALA A 59 -5.15 10.51 0.20
C ALA A 59 -6.29 11.56 0.12
N SER A 60 -7.11 11.52 -0.92
CA SER A 60 -8.24 12.44 -1.13
C SER A 60 -9.61 11.86 -0.82
N ILE A 61 -9.67 10.63 -0.29
CA ILE A 61 -10.90 9.85 -0.11
C ILE A 61 -11.17 9.66 1.39
N ALA A 62 -12.42 9.85 1.81
CA ALA A 62 -12.82 9.66 3.20
C ALA A 62 -12.82 8.18 3.62
N ASP A 63 -12.58 7.89 4.89
CA ASP A 63 -12.41 6.52 5.40
C ASP A 63 -13.57 5.58 5.06
N ASP A 64 -14.82 6.06 5.19
CA ASP A 64 -16.01 5.29 4.87
C ASP A 64 -16.14 4.98 3.37
N GLU A 65 -15.71 5.92 2.52
CA GLU A 65 -15.66 5.76 1.06
C GLU A 65 -14.52 4.82 0.63
N ARG A 66 -13.37 4.84 1.32
CA ARG A 66 -12.28 3.87 1.11
C ARG A 66 -12.78 2.46 1.37
N VAL A 67 -13.44 2.23 2.52
CA VAL A 67 -14.00 0.93 2.88
C VAL A 67 -15.03 0.45 1.86
N ALA A 68 -15.96 1.32 1.44
CA ALA A 68 -16.95 0.98 0.42
C ALA A 68 -16.30 0.57 -0.92
N THR A 69 -15.28 1.33 -1.35
CA THR A 69 -14.51 1.06 -2.57
C THR A 69 -13.80 -0.29 -2.50
N ILE A 70 -13.16 -0.61 -1.38
CA ILE A 70 -12.48 -1.90 -1.15
C ILE A 70 -13.46 -3.06 -1.21
N LEU A 71 -14.57 -2.98 -0.48
CA LEU A 71 -15.57 -4.06 -0.44
C LEU A 71 -16.17 -4.31 -1.82
N GLN A 72 -16.42 -3.25 -2.60
CA GLN A 72 -16.89 -3.39 -3.98
C GLN A 72 -15.83 -4.05 -4.87
N ALA A 73 -14.56 -3.63 -4.77
CA ALA A 73 -13.49 -4.23 -5.57
C ALA A 73 -13.35 -5.74 -5.30
N TYR A 74 -13.45 -6.16 -4.04
CA TYR A 74 -13.48 -7.59 -3.71
C TYR A 74 -14.73 -8.32 -4.22
N GLU A 75 -15.90 -7.69 -4.16
CA GLU A 75 -17.12 -8.26 -4.73
C GLU A 75 -17.00 -8.48 -6.25
N GLU A 76 -16.37 -7.56 -6.97
CA GLU A 76 -16.15 -7.65 -8.42
C GLU A 76 -15.00 -8.60 -8.80
N ALA A 77 -13.95 -8.70 -7.98
CA ALA A 77 -12.79 -9.54 -8.24
C ALA A 77 -13.04 -11.01 -7.87
N GLU A 78 -13.58 -11.26 -6.68
CA GLU A 78 -13.67 -12.59 -6.03
C GLU A 78 -15.11 -13.05 -5.81
N GLY A 79 -16.09 -12.18 -6.04
CA GLY A 79 -17.50 -12.46 -5.86
C GLY A 79 -18.04 -12.07 -4.48
N ARG A 80 -19.37 -12.02 -4.41
CA ARG A 80 -20.10 -11.56 -3.21
C ARG A 80 -19.85 -12.43 -1.97
N GLU A 81 -19.66 -13.73 -2.15
CA GLU A 81 -19.36 -14.65 -1.04
C GLU A 81 -18.03 -14.30 -0.35
N PHE A 82 -17.03 -13.89 -1.13
CA PHE A 82 -15.75 -13.45 -0.56
C PHE A 82 -15.91 -12.13 0.19
N ARG A 83 -16.60 -11.17 -0.41
CA ARG A 83 -16.93 -9.88 0.22
C ARG A 83 -17.63 -10.07 1.57
N ASP A 84 -18.57 -11.00 1.67
CA ASP A 84 -19.29 -11.28 2.91
C ASP A 84 -18.42 -11.93 4.00
N ARG A 85 -17.25 -12.49 3.65
CA ARG A 85 -16.25 -12.99 4.61
C ARG A 85 -15.33 -11.88 5.14
N ILE A 86 -15.30 -10.72 4.51
CA ILE A 86 -14.47 -9.60 4.95
C ILE A 86 -15.08 -9.01 6.22
N ALA A 87 -14.49 -9.33 7.37
CA ALA A 87 -14.92 -8.83 8.67
C ALA A 87 -14.40 -7.41 8.95
N LEU A 88 -13.26 -7.05 8.37
CA LEU A 88 -12.66 -5.73 8.49
C LEU A 88 -11.88 -5.38 7.21
N ALA A 89 -12.13 -4.19 6.68
CA ALA A 89 -11.36 -3.60 5.59
C ALA A 89 -10.77 -2.27 6.05
N MET A 90 -9.51 -2.01 5.70
CA MET A 90 -8.82 -0.75 6.00
C MET A 90 -8.11 -0.26 4.74
N GLY A 91 -8.37 0.97 4.33
CA GLY A 91 -7.63 1.66 3.27
C GLY A 91 -6.72 2.71 3.88
N LEU A 92 -5.41 2.54 3.71
CA LEU A 92 -4.39 3.43 4.30
C LEU A 92 -3.50 4.00 3.20
N THR A 93 -3.03 5.22 3.34
CA THR A 93 -1.87 5.71 2.58
C THR A 93 -0.57 5.16 3.17
N VAL A 94 0.54 5.24 2.45
CA VAL A 94 1.84 4.79 2.99
C VAL A 94 2.23 5.53 4.28
N PRO A 95 2.07 6.87 4.40
CA PRO A 95 2.29 7.57 5.67
C PRO A 95 1.40 7.06 6.82
N GLU A 96 0.09 6.89 6.58
CA GLU A 96 -0.84 6.37 7.59
C GLU A 96 -0.49 4.95 8.04
N ALA A 97 -0.07 4.09 7.11
CA ALA A 97 0.36 2.72 7.41
C ALA A 97 1.66 2.69 8.23
N TYR A 98 2.59 3.60 7.96
CA TYR A 98 3.78 3.78 8.79
C TYR A 98 3.44 4.26 10.20
N ASP A 99 2.58 5.28 10.34
CA ASP A 99 2.17 5.80 11.65
C ASP A 99 1.45 4.72 12.48
N SER A 100 0.80 3.77 11.79
CA SER A 100 0.17 2.59 12.39
C SER A 100 1.15 1.44 12.72
N GLY A 101 2.44 1.61 12.42
CA GLY A 101 3.49 0.62 12.66
C GLY A 101 3.51 -0.57 11.69
N LEU A 102 2.81 -0.47 10.56
CA LEU A 102 2.70 -1.57 9.57
C LEU A 102 3.88 -1.64 8.61
N LEU A 103 4.59 -0.52 8.40
CA LEU A 103 5.69 -0.42 7.44
C LEU A 103 6.99 0.08 8.12
N PRO A 104 7.61 -0.74 9.00
CA PRO A 104 8.77 -0.32 9.80
C PRO A 104 10.10 -0.28 9.03
N ILE A 105 10.13 -0.80 7.79
CA ILE A 105 11.35 -0.90 6.99
C ILE A 105 11.28 0.10 5.85
N GLN A 106 12.36 0.83 5.62
CA GLN A 106 12.44 1.86 4.58
C GLN A 106 13.72 1.70 3.75
N ILE A 107 13.61 1.94 2.44
CA ILE A 107 14.75 2.14 1.56
C ILE A 107 15.04 3.64 1.46
N VAL A 108 16.28 4.03 1.71
CA VAL A 108 16.78 5.39 1.54
C VAL A 108 17.95 5.41 0.57
N THR A 109 18.22 6.59 0.01
CA THR A 109 19.37 6.85 -0.86
C THR A 109 20.53 7.45 -0.06
N ALA A 110 21.72 6.87 -0.20
CA ALA A 110 22.96 7.35 0.43
C ALA A 110 23.99 7.73 -0.65
N LEU A 111 23.65 8.73 -1.46
CA LEU A 111 24.47 9.18 -2.59
C LEU A 111 25.74 9.92 -2.14
N ARG A 112 26.85 9.59 -2.79
CA ARG A 112 28.15 10.28 -2.72
C ARG A 112 28.39 11.05 -4.01
N ASN A 113 29.19 12.11 -3.92
CA ASN A 113 29.57 12.91 -5.10
C ASN A 113 30.34 12.11 -6.18
N THR A 114 30.85 10.93 -5.84
CA THR A 114 31.59 10.04 -6.74
C THR A 114 30.72 8.98 -7.42
N ASP A 115 29.45 8.86 -7.03
CA ASP A 115 28.58 7.82 -7.58
C ASP A 115 28.15 8.19 -9.01
N SER A 116 27.95 7.18 -9.85
CA SER A 116 27.60 7.32 -11.27
C SER A 116 26.14 7.76 -11.50
N VAL A 117 25.32 7.69 -10.45
CA VAL A 117 23.90 7.98 -10.48
C VAL A 117 23.58 9.30 -9.78
N THR A 118 22.58 10.00 -10.29
CA THR A 118 22.15 11.30 -9.77
C THR A 118 20.97 11.18 -8.80
N PRO A 119 20.77 12.17 -7.91
CA PRO A 119 19.59 12.21 -7.03
C PRO A 119 18.27 12.06 -7.78
N GLU A 120 18.16 12.68 -8.96
CA GLU A 120 16.96 12.65 -9.79
C GLU A 120 16.70 11.26 -10.39
N GLN A 121 17.74 10.55 -10.84
CA GLN A 121 17.62 9.17 -11.31
C GLN A 121 17.16 8.24 -10.18
N CYS A 122 17.71 8.41 -8.98
CA CYS A 122 17.27 7.61 -7.83
C CYS A 122 15.81 7.92 -7.47
N ARG A 123 15.42 9.20 -7.47
CA ARG A 123 14.05 9.64 -7.21
C ARG A 123 13.06 8.98 -8.18
N GLN A 124 13.36 9.02 -9.48
CA GLN A 124 12.51 8.42 -10.50
C GLN A 124 12.44 6.89 -10.35
N ALA A 125 13.57 6.22 -10.11
CA ALA A 125 13.59 4.78 -9.89
C ALA A 125 12.75 4.36 -8.67
N MET A 126 12.77 5.14 -7.59
CA MET A 126 11.93 4.91 -6.42
C MET A 126 10.43 5.04 -6.77
N ILE A 127 10.04 6.09 -7.49
CA ILE A 127 8.65 6.30 -7.93
C ILE A 127 8.19 5.15 -8.83
N ASP A 128 9.01 4.72 -9.78
CA ASP A 128 8.71 3.61 -10.68
C ASP A 128 8.59 2.27 -9.92
N ALA A 129 9.29 2.13 -8.79
CA ALA A 129 9.16 1.02 -7.86
C ALA A 129 7.94 1.13 -6.90
N GLY A 130 7.15 2.21 -7.00
CA GLY A 130 5.93 2.46 -6.22
C GLY A 130 6.14 3.23 -4.93
N ALA A 131 7.17 4.07 -4.84
CA ALA A 131 7.37 4.95 -3.71
C ALA A 131 6.18 5.89 -3.49
N SER A 132 5.92 6.18 -2.22
CA SER A 132 4.95 7.18 -1.83
C SER A 132 5.46 8.59 -2.02
N VAL A 133 4.63 9.46 -2.59
CA VAL A 133 4.91 10.89 -2.76
C VAL A 133 3.93 11.78 -2.00
N VAL A 134 3.07 11.19 -1.17
CA VAL A 134 2.00 11.92 -0.43
C VAL A 134 2.58 12.96 0.52
N SER A 135 3.68 12.63 1.22
CA SER A 135 4.35 13.55 2.12
C SER A 135 5.18 14.63 1.41
N GLY A 136 5.42 14.49 0.10
CA GLY A 136 6.15 15.46 -0.71
C GLY A 136 6.71 14.86 -2.00
N PRO A 137 6.59 15.54 -3.16
CA PRO A 137 7.04 15.01 -4.45
C PRO A 137 8.57 14.88 -4.57
N ASP A 138 9.30 15.67 -3.80
CA ASP A 138 10.78 15.71 -3.82
C ASP A 138 11.42 14.61 -2.96
N HIS A 139 10.62 13.95 -2.11
CA HIS A 139 11.09 12.96 -1.15
C HIS A 139 10.25 11.67 -1.23
N PRO A 140 10.33 10.91 -2.33
CA PRO A 140 9.63 9.64 -2.45
C PRO A 140 10.07 8.67 -1.36
N ILE A 141 9.11 7.96 -0.77
CA ILE A 141 9.35 7.06 0.35
C ILE A 141 8.97 5.63 -0.05
N LEU A 142 9.93 4.71 -0.02
CA LEU A 142 9.69 3.27 -0.14
C LEU A 142 9.68 2.63 1.24
N ARG A 143 8.53 2.12 1.67
CA ARG A 143 8.41 1.41 2.95
C ARG A 143 7.75 0.04 2.78
N PHE A 144 8.15 -0.89 3.64
CA PHE A 144 7.80 -2.30 3.56
C PHE A 144 7.48 -2.86 4.95
N ALA A 145 6.68 -3.92 4.97
CA ALA A 145 6.36 -4.65 6.18
C ALA A 145 7.51 -5.58 6.59
N THR A 146 8.23 -6.12 5.60
CA THR A 146 9.28 -7.13 5.83
C THR A 146 10.61 -6.79 5.16
N LEU A 147 11.70 -7.35 5.70
CA LEU A 147 13.05 -7.16 5.16
C LEU A 147 13.17 -7.79 3.76
N ASP A 148 12.56 -8.95 3.56
CA ASP A 148 12.56 -9.66 2.28
C ASP A 148 11.93 -8.81 1.15
N GLU A 149 10.82 -8.12 1.41
CA GLU A 149 10.21 -7.18 0.45
C GLU A 149 11.15 -6.01 0.12
N ALA A 150 11.83 -5.46 1.11
CA ALA A 150 12.79 -4.39 0.91
C ALA A 150 14.00 -4.86 0.07
N GLU A 151 14.56 -6.03 0.38
CA GLU A 151 15.67 -6.63 -0.38
C GLU A 151 15.28 -6.92 -1.83
N ARG A 152 14.08 -7.46 -2.07
CA ARG A 152 13.55 -7.66 -3.42
C ARG A 152 13.43 -6.33 -4.18
N THR A 153 12.97 -5.28 -3.51
CA THR A 153 12.89 -3.95 -4.11
C THR A 153 14.26 -3.36 -4.41
N VAL A 154 15.27 -3.53 -3.55
CA VAL A 154 16.66 -3.08 -3.83
C VAL A 154 17.22 -3.75 -5.08
N ARG A 155 17.00 -5.07 -5.24
CA ARG A 155 17.41 -5.78 -6.47
C ARG A 155 16.75 -5.16 -7.70
N ARG A 156 15.45 -4.85 -7.61
CA ARG A 156 14.72 -4.22 -8.71
C ARG A 156 15.20 -2.80 -9.02
N LEU A 157 15.45 -1.99 -8.00
CA LEU A 157 16.02 -0.65 -8.18
C LEU A 157 17.39 -0.73 -8.87
N THR A 158 18.20 -1.73 -8.52
CA THR A 158 19.50 -1.99 -9.17
C THR A 158 19.34 -2.43 -10.63
N GLU A 159 18.30 -3.20 -10.96
CA GLU A 159 17.96 -3.55 -12.36
C GLU A 159 17.49 -2.34 -13.18
N LEU A 160 16.67 -1.48 -12.58
CA LEU A 160 16.13 -0.26 -13.22
C LEU A 160 17.21 0.80 -13.41
N LEU A 161 18.15 0.88 -12.46
CA LEU A 161 19.23 1.83 -12.47
C LEU A 161 20.56 1.08 -12.26
N PRO A 162 21.20 0.58 -13.33
CA PRO A 162 22.50 -0.07 -13.23
C PRO A 162 23.54 0.82 -12.52
N ASP A 163 24.51 0.19 -11.86
CA ASP A 163 25.57 0.85 -11.06
C ASP A 163 25.08 1.60 -9.80
N SER A 164 23.84 1.38 -9.37
CA SER A 164 23.25 2.03 -8.18
C SER A 164 23.27 1.19 -6.90
N GLU A 165 23.78 -0.05 -6.92
CA GLU A 165 23.65 -0.99 -5.80
C GLU A 165 24.12 -0.40 -4.45
N GLN A 166 25.22 0.35 -4.45
CA GLN A 166 25.81 0.92 -3.24
C GLN A 166 25.04 2.12 -2.66
N VAL A 167 24.11 2.71 -3.44
CA VAL A 167 23.38 3.90 -3.01
C VAL A 167 22.09 3.56 -2.27
N TRP A 168 21.61 2.32 -2.37
CA TRP A 168 20.39 1.87 -1.71
C TRP A 168 20.70 1.33 -0.31
N VAL A 169 20.12 1.95 0.71
CA VAL A 169 20.30 1.52 2.09
C VAL A 169 18.95 1.12 2.67
N ILE A 170 18.86 -0.11 3.15
CA ILE A 170 17.70 -0.57 3.93
C ILE A 170 17.90 -0.15 5.37
N THR A 171 16.91 0.56 5.90
CA THR A 171 16.85 0.98 7.30
C THR A 171 15.61 0.36 7.94
N GLN A 172 15.73 -0.03 9.20
CA GLN A 172 14.60 -0.51 9.99
C GLN A 172 14.45 0.42 11.20
N GLU A 173 13.29 1.04 11.33
CA GLU A 173 12.97 1.80 12.52
C GLU A 173 12.53 0.83 13.61
N VAL A 174 13.29 0.80 14.70
CA VAL A 174 12.90 0.06 15.91
C VAL A 174 12.02 1.01 16.71
N SER A 175 10.70 0.77 16.70
CA SER A 175 9.76 1.54 17.52
C SER A 175 10.27 1.58 18.96
N ARG A 176 10.59 2.79 19.44
CA ARG A 176 10.83 3.01 20.87
C ARG A 176 9.51 2.72 21.56
N ILE A 177 9.46 1.67 22.37
CA ILE A 177 8.36 1.47 23.31
C ILE A 177 8.35 2.74 24.18
N PRO A 178 7.28 3.54 24.20
CA PRO A 178 7.18 4.62 25.16
C PRO A 178 7.15 3.99 26.56
N ASP A 179 8.07 4.42 27.43
CA ASP A 179 8.11 4.07 28.86
C ASP A 179 6.79 4.41 29.57
#